data_AF-A0A947AGC4-F1
#
_entry.id   AF-A0A947AGC4-F1
#
_cell.length_a   1.000
_cell.length_b   1.000
_cell.length_c   1.000
_cell.angle_alpha   90.00
_cell.angle_beta   90.00
_cell.angle_gamma   90.00
#
_symmetry.space_group_name_H-M   'P 1'
#
loop_
_entity.id
_entity.type
_entity.pdbx_description
1 polymer ?
#
loop_
_entity_poly.entity_id
_entity_poly.type
_entity_poly.pdbx_seq_one_letter_code
_entity_poly.pdbx_strand_id
1 'polypeptide(L)'
;FEYYRITINERHIKMGTLGKAYGSYGAYILASKNVISFLENRAKPIIYSTAPSVFDTALALVNVKHIRKNAEKYTKKIMERQIAVRKQLDINCHSLIVPIEMPSNEHALYVQKGLMGQGYLVGAIRQPTVAKPIMRVILNLSVSVQKIRHALALISHNSVQ
;
A
#
# COMPACT_ATOMS: atom_id res chain seq x y z
N PHE A 1 12.42 0.32 -9.99
CA PHE A 1 13.83 0.54 -10.35
C PHE A 1 14.72 -0.33 -9.48
N GLU A 2 15.08 0.08 -8.26
CA GLU A 2 15.96 -0.71 -7.37
C GLU A 2 15.49 -2.16 -7.14
N TYR A 3 14.24 -2.36 -6.71
CA TYR A 3 13.70 -3.71 -6.43
C TYR A 3 13.80 -4.66 -7.63
N TYR A 4 13.51 -4.16 -8.83
CA TYR A 4 13.57 -4.93 -10.08
C TYR A 4 14.92 -4.80 -10.81
N ARG A 5 15.91 -4.14 -10.20
CA ARG A 5 17.24 -3.88 -10.78
C ARG A 5 17.18 -3.24 -12.19
N ILE A 6 16.21 -2.35 -12.40
CA ILE A 6 16.05 -1.65 -13.68
C ILE A 6 17.05 -0.49 -13.76
N THR A 7 17.92 -0.53 -14.77
CA THR A 7 18.81 0.59 -15.13
C THR A 7 18.01 1.74 -15.72
N ILE A 8 18.14 2.93 -15.12
CA ILE A 8 17.38 4.12 -15.53
C ILE A 8 17.98 4.67 -16.84
N ASN A 9 17.10 5.09 -17.76
CA ASN A 9 17.46 5.84 -18.95
C ASN A 9 16.44 6.97 -19.19
N GLU A 10 16.68 7.81 -20.20
CA GLU A 10 15.88 9.01 -20.50
C GLU A 10 14.40 8.77 -20.84
N ARG A 11 14.05 7.53 -21.23
CA ARG A 11 12.70 7.14 -21.63
C ARG A 11 11.86 6.65 -20.44
N HIS A 12 12.48 6.48 -19.27
CA HIS A 12 11.77 6.02 -18.09
C HIS A 12 11.03 7.16 -17.40
N ILE A 13 9.78 6.87 -17.03
CA ILE A 13 8.93 7.73 -16.23
C ILE A 13 8.54 6.95 -14.99
N LYS A 14 8.75 7.55 -13.80
CA LYS A 14 8.28 7.01 -12.52
C LYS A 14 7.24 7.95 -11.95
N MET A 15 6.05 7.43 -11.71
CA MET A 15 5.00 8.15 -11.01
C MET A 15 4.87 7.64 -9.58
N GLY A 16 4.46 8.52 -8.68
CA GLY A 16 4.18 8.16 -7.30
C GLY A 16 3.14 9.07 -6.67
N THR A 17 2.59 8.64 -5.54
CA THR A 17 1.64 9.43 -4.73
C THR A 17 2.26 9.77 -3.39
N LEU A 18 1.93 10.96 -2.90
CA LEU A 18 2.28 11.43 -1.56
C LEU A 18 1.22 11.01 -0.52
N GLY A 19 0.05 10.53 -0.96
CA GLY A 19 -1.09 10.16 -0.10
C GLY A 19 -1.10 8.75 0.47
N LYS A 20 0.01 8.01 0.37
CA LYS A 20 0.13 6.66 0.94
C LYS A 20 1.17 6.63 2.03
N ALA A 21 2.32 5.99 1.79
CA ALA A 21 3.40 5.86 2.76
C ALA A 21 3.91 7.21 3.28
N TYR A 22 3.85 8.26 2.45
CA TYR A 22 4.28 9.61 2.81
C TYR A 22 3.24 10.41 3.59
N GLY A 23 2.01 9.90 3.78
CA GLY A 23 1.01 10.51 4.67
C GLY A 23 0.67 11.97 4.41
N SER A 24 0.74 12.43 3.15
CA SER A 24 0.41 13.80 2.75
C SER A 24 -0.61 13.79 1.60
N TYR A 25 -0.64 14.81 0.75
CA TYR A 25 -1.50 14.92 -0.42
C TYR A 25 -0.70 15.18 -1.70
N GLY A 26 -1.23 14.72 -2.83
CA GLY A 26 -0.65 14.95 -4.16
C GLY A 26 0.07 13.73 -4.77
N ALA A 27 0.67 13.99 -5.93
CA ALA A 27 1.40 13.02 -6.74
C ALA A 27 2.59 13.69 -7.42
N TYR A 28 3.51 12.88 -7.93
CA TYR A 28 4.72 13.36 -8.60
C TYR A 28 5.10 12.49 -9.79
N ILE A 29 5.87 13.08 -10.71
CA ILE A 29 6.46 12.43 -11.88
C ILE A 29 7.98 12.66 -11.80
N LEU A 30 8.76 11.59 -11.92
CA LEU A 30 10.21 11.64 -12.10
C LEU A 30 10.50 11.13 -13.52
N ALA A 31 11.12 11.97 -14.35
CA ALA A 31 11.45 11.65 -15.73
C ALA A 31 12.66 12.49 -16.19
N SER A 32 13.09 12.30 -17.44
CA SER A 32 14.10 13.16 -18.06
C SER A 32 13.60 14.60 -18.18
N LYS A 33 14.52 15.56 -18.24
CA LYS A 33 14.19 17.00 -18.38
C LYS A 33 13.30 17.27 -19.59
N ASN A 34 13.53 16.58 -20.71
CA ASN A 34 12.74 16.71 -21.93
C ASN A 34 11.28 16.31 -21.70
N VAL A 35 11.03 15.21 -20.98
CA VAL A 35 9.68 14.76 -20.63
C VAL A 35 9.03 15.74 -19.65
N ILE A 36 9.74 16.19 -18.62
CA ILE A 36 9.20 17.15 -17.65
C ILE A 36 8.82 18.46 -18.34
N SER A 37 9.71 19.04 -19.15
CA SER A 37 9.44 20.27 -19.92
C SER A 37 8.24 20.12 -20.85
N PHE A 38 8.12 18.98 -21.55
CA PHE A 38 6.95 18.70 -22.37
C PHE A 38 5.66 18.68 -21.55
N LEU A 39 5.67 18.00 -20.38
CA LEU A 39 4.49 17.91 -19.51
C LEU A 39 4.10 19.26 -18.92
N GLU A 40 5.05 20.08 -18.49
CA GLU A 40 4.80 21.45 -18.00
C GLU A 40 4.11 22.32 -19.06
N ASN A 41 4.42 22.11 -20.35
CA ASN A 41 3.86 22.88 -21.46
C ASN A 41 2.61 22.26 -22.12
N ARG A 42 2.30 20.98 -21.88
CA ARG A 42 1.21 20.27 -22.58
C ARG A 42 0.19 19.59 -21.68
N ALA A 43 0.53 19.25 -20.44
CA ALA A 43 -0.38 18.52 -19.57
C ALA A 43 -1.41 19.48 -18.96
N LYS A 44 -2.65 19.44 -19.46
CA LYS A 44 -3.76 20.25 -18.94
C LYS A 44 -3.90 20.19 -17.40
N PRO A 45 -3.76 19.02 -16.73
CA PRO A 45 -3.84 18.97 -15.27
C PRO A 45 -2.70 19.66 -14.53
N ILE A 46 -1.57 19.93 -15.19
CA ILE A 46 -0.46 20.70 -14.61
C ILE A 46 -0.70 22.21 -14.83
N ILE A 47 -1.21 22.59 -16.00
CA ILE A 47 -1.38 24.00 -16.40
C ILE A 47 -2.63 24.63 -15.79
N TYR A 48 -3.75 23.89 -15.76
CA TYR A 48 -5.07 24.42 -15.44
C TYR A 48 -5.62 23.93 -14.09
N SER A 49 -4.76 23.42 -13.22
CA SER A 49 -5.14 23.02 -11.86
C SER A 49 -4.44 23.91 -10.84
N THR A 50 -5.08 24.09 -9.69
CA THR A 50 -4.42 24.74 -8.54
C THR A 50 -3.27 23.86 -8.05
N ALA A 51 -2.14 24.49 -7.73
CA ALA A 51 -0.99 23.79 -7.16
C ALA A 51 -1.33 23.19 -5.77
N PRO A 52 -0.65 22.10 -5.35
CA PRO A 52 -0.80 21.57 -4.01
C PRO A 52 -0.45 22.61 -2.93
N SER A 53 -1.09 22.50 -1.76
CA SER A 53 -0.85 23.42 -0.63
C SER A 53 0.60 23.37 -0.15
N VAL A 54 1.10 24.51 0.35
CA VAL A 54 2.41 24.59 1.01
C VAL A 54 2.50 23.65 2.21
N PHE A 55 1.40 23.45 2.94
CA PHE A 55 1.36 22.52 4.07
C PHE A 55 1.53 21.06 3.63
N ASP A 56 0.81 20.65 2.59
CA ASP A 56 0.91 19.29 2.05
C ASP A 56 2.30 19.00 1.48
N THR A 57 2.85 19.95 0.72
CA THR A 57 4.19 19.79 0.13
C THR A 57 5.29 19.77 1.21
N ALA A 58 5.18 20.59 2.25
CA ALA A 58 6.11 20.58 3.38
C ALA A 58 6.04 19.26 4.18
N LEU A 59 4.82 18.79 4.50
CA LEU A 59 4.62 17.51 5.19
C LEU A 59 5.16 16.34 4.38
N ALA A 60 4.92 16.33 3.06
CA ALA A 60 5.47 15.33 2.17
C ALA A 60 7.01 15.31 2.20
N LEU A 61 7.65 16.48 2.14
CA LEU A 61 9.11 16.61 2.20
C LEU A 61 9.68 16.05 3.50
N VAL A 62 9.06 16.39 4.65
CA VAL A 62 9.47 15.87 5.96
C VAL A 62 9.36 14.35 6.00
N ASN A 63 8.23 13.79 5.55
CA ASN A 63 7.98 12.35 5.59
C ASN A 63 8.87 11.58 4.60
N VAL A 64 9.13 12.11 3.41
CA VAL A 64 10.09 11.53 2.45
C VAL A 64 11.49 11.45 3.07
N LYS A 65 11.96 12.56 3.68
CA LYS A 65 13.27 12.59 4.35
C LYS A 65 13.32 11.64 5.53
N HIS A 66 12.25 11.57 6.34
CA HIS A 66 12.16 10.67 7.48
C HIS A 66 12.22 9.20 7.05
N ILE A 67 11.43 8.81 6.05
CA ILE A 67 11.42 7.43 5.53
C ILE A 67 12.78 7.06 4.95
N ARG A 68 13.39 7.96 4.17
CA ARG A 68 14.74 7.73 3.62
C ARG A 68 15.78 7.52 4.71
N LYS A 69 15.78 8.36 5.75
CA LYS A 69 16.71 8.24 6.90
C LYS A 69 16.52 6.95 7.69
N ASN A 70 15.28 6.44 7.75
CA ASN A 70 14.93 5.26 8.54
C ASN A 70 14.66 4.02 7.67
N ALA A 71 15.14 3.99 6.43
CA ALA A 71 14.78 2.96 5.45
C ALA A 71 15.08 1.54 5.96
N GLU A 72 16.27 1.31 6.53
CA GLU A 72 16.66 0.01 7.08
C GLU A 72 15.72 -0.48 8.19
N LYS A 73 15.33 0.41 9.10
CA LYS A 73 14.38 0.12 10.18
C LYS A 73 13.03 -0.31 9.62
N TYR A 74 12.52 0.39 8.60
CA TYR A 74 11.25 0.03 7.97
C TYR A 74 11.36 -1.27 7.18
N THR A 75 12.45 -1.48 6.46
CA THR A 75 12.74 -2.72 5.73
C THR A 75 12.74 -3.94 6.66
N LYS A 76 13.37 -3.85 7.85
CA LYS A 76 13.30 -4.91 8.88
C LYS A 76 11.85 -5.17 9.34
N LYS A 77 11.10 -4.11 9.66
CA LYS A 77 9.68 -4.22 10.06
C LYS A 77 8.79 -4.83 8.97
N ILE A 78 9.08 -4.54 7.70
CA ILE A 78 8.37 -5.12 6.55
C ILE A 78 8.67 -6.61 6.46
N MET A 79 9.94 -7.01 6.53
CA MET A 79 10.35 -8.42 6.51
C MET A 79 9.73 -9.22 7.65
N GLU A 80 9.72 -8.70 8.88
CA GLU A 80 9.07 -9.36 10.02
C GLU A 80 7.59 -9.71 9.73
N ARG A 81 6.87 -8.82 9.05
CA ARG A 81 5.45 -9.00 8.69
C ARG A 81 5.29 -10.00 7.56
N GLN A 82 6.16 -9.96 6.56
CA GLN A 82 6.18 -10.94 5.47
C GLN A 82 6.44 -12.36 6.00
N ILE A 83 7.38 -12.50 6.95
CA ILE A 83 7.64 -13.76 7.65
C ILE A 83 6.40 -14.22 8.45
N ALA A 84 5.72 -13.29 9.13
CA ALA A 84 4.49 -13.61 9.86
C ALA A 84 3.40 -14.14 8.93
N VAL A 85 3.22 -13.54 7.75
CA VAL A 85 2.29 -14.04 6.72
C VAL A 85 2.69 -15.43 6.26
N ARG A 86 3.96 -15.65 5.94
CA ARG A 86 4.44 -16.97 5.52
C ARG A 86 4.18 -18.03 6.58
N LYS A 87 4.40 -17.71 7.86
CA LYS A 87 4.15 -18.66 8.97
C LYS A 87 2.66 -18.94 9.22
N GLN A 88 1.76 -18.01 8.93
CA GLN A 88 0.33 -18.17 9.23
C GLN A 88 -0.48 -18.73 8.05
N LEU A 89 -0.11 -18.37 6.82
CA LEU A 89 -0.88 -18.70 5.61
C LEU A 89 -0.11 -19.56 4.61
N ASP A 90 1.17 -19.86 4.86
CA ASP A 90 2.10 -20.45 3.88
C ASP A 90 2.22 -19.69 2.55
N ILE A 91 1.85 -18.40 2.55
CA ILE A 91 1.95 -17.52 1.38
C ILE A 91 3.28 -16.78 1.39
N ASN A 92 4.00 -16.81 0.26
CA ASN A 92 5.16 -15.94 0.07
C ASN A 92 4.71 -14.52 -0.31
N CYS A 93 4.73 -13.60 0.65
CA CYS A 93 4.30 -12.23 0.42
C CYS A 93 5.51 -11.31 0.18
N HIS A 94 5.52 -10.65 -0.98
CA HIS A 94 6.55 -9.68 -1.35
C HIS A 94 6.13 -8.22 -1.11
N SER A 95 4.97 -7.98 -0.48
CA SER A 95 4.45 -6.64 -0.22
C SER A 95 3.85 -6.53 1.19
N LEU A 96 3.32 -5.36 1.55
CA LEU A 96 2.52 -5.18 2.78
C LEU A 96 1.02 -5.40 2.55
N ILE A 97 0.61 -5.77 1.34
CA ILE A 97 -0.77 -6.05 0.97
C ILE A 97 -0.87 -7.56 0.73
N VAL A 98 -1.71 -8.23 1.53
CA VAL A 98 -1.97 -9.66 1.44
C VAL A 98 -3.41 -9.85 0.97
N PRO A 99 -3.63 -10.18 -0.31
CA PRO A 99 -4.93 -10.62 -0.77
C PRO A 99 -5.17 -12.07 -0.35
N ILE A 100 -6.30 -12.33 0.31
CA ILE A 100 -6.73 -13.69 0.69
C ILE A 100 -8.05 -13.96 -0.02
N GLU A 101 -8.07 -14.91 -0.95
CA GLU A 101 -9.29 -15.27 -1.70
C GLU A 101 -10.37 -15.81 -0.78
N MET A 102 -11.60 -15.37 -0.99
CA MET A 102 -12.80 -15.81 -0.29
C MET A 102 -13.71 -16.59 -1.25
N PRO A 103 -14.43 -17.61 -0.77
CA PRO A 103 -15.29 -18.46 -1.60
C PRO A 103 -16.49 -17.71 -2.21
N SER A 104 -17.03 -16.68 -1.53
CA SER A 104 -18.16 -15.89 -2.04
C SER A 104 -18.17 -14.46 -1.49
N ASN A 105 -19.02 -13.59 -2.06
CA ASN A 105 -19.20 -12.22 -1.60
C ASN A 105 -19.75 -12.18 -0.17
N GLU A 106 -20.71 -13.05 0.12
CA GLU A 106 -21.39 -13.21 1.40
C GLU A 106 -20.38 -13.68 2.46
N HIS A 107 -19.51 -14.64 2.11
CA HIS A 107 -18.46 -15.10 3.02
C HIS A 107 -17.43 -14.00 3.31
N ALA A 108 -17.00 -13.23 2.31
CA ALA A 108 -16.10 -12.09 2.54
C ALA A 108 -16.71 -11.03 3.48
N LEU A 109 -18.01 -10.74 3.33
CA LEU A 109 -18.73 -9.82 4.22
C LEU A 109 -18.92 -10.38 5.63
N TYR A 110 -19.20 -11.68 5.74
CA TYR A 110 -19.29 -12.38 7.01
C TYR A 110 -17.97 -12.30 7.78
N VAL A 111 -16.85 -12.64 7.12
CA VAL A 111 -15.49 -12.55 7.70
C VAL A 111 -15.16 -11.12 8.10
N GLN A 112 -15.48 -10.14 7.27
CA GLN A 112 -15.27 -8.72 7.59
C GLN A 112 -16.04 -8.31 8.87
N LYS A 113 -17.30 -8.71 9.00
CA LYS A 113 -18.13 -8.35 10.16
C LYS A 113 -17.58 -8.96 11.45
N GLY A 114 -17.18 -10.23 11.44
CA GLY A 114 -16.61 -10.87 12.61
C GLY A 114 -15.24 -10.29 13.01
N LEU A 115 -14.37 -10.01 12.04
CA LEU A 115 -13.11 -9.29 12.29
C LEU A 115 -13.36 -7.92 12.92
N MET A 116 -14.36 -7.17 12.43
CA MET A 116 -14.72 -5.88 12.97
C MET A 116 -15.23 -5.99 14.42
N GLY A 117 -16.01 -7.02 14.74
CA GLY A 117 -16.43 -7.34 16.10
C GLY A 117 -15.26 -7.62 17.06
N GLN A 118 -14.14 -8.14 16.53
CA GLN A 118 -12.90 -8.35 17.28
C GLN A 118 -11.91 -7.16 17.19
N GLY A 119 -12.35 -6.01 16.67
CA GLY A 119 -11.56 -4.78 16.61
C GLY A 119 -10.60 -4.67 15.42
N TYR A 120 -10.78 -5.48 14.38
CA TYR A 120 -9.99 -5.43 13.15
C TYR A 120 -10.80 -4.89 11.97
N LEU A 121 -10.37 -3.76 11.41
CA LEU A 121 -10.93 -3.24 10.17
C LEU A 121 -10.14 -3.75 8.97
N VAL A 122 -10.69 -4.76 8.27
CA VAL A 122 -10.09 -5.34 7.05
C VAL A 122 -11.03 -5.13 5.86
N GLY A 123 -10.48 -4.78 4.70
CA GLY A 123 -11.29 -4.53 3.50
C GLY A 123 -11.71 -5.83 2.80
N ALA A 124 -13.02 -6.05 2.67
CA ALA A 124 -13.60 -7.06 1.78
C ALA A 124 -13.78 -6.47 0.37
N ILE A 125 -12.89 -6.81 -0.56
CA ILE A 125 -12.97 -6.35 -1.96
C ILE A 125 -13.69 -7.43 -2.76
N ARG A 126 -14.73 -7.04 -3.50
CA ARG A 126 -15.66 -7.96 -4.16
C ARG A 126 -16.04 -7.45 -5.55
N GLN A 127 -16.86 -8.22 -6.26
CA GLN A 127 -17.40 -7.79 -7.55
C GLN A 127 -18.15 -6.44 -7.44
N PRO A 128 -18.08 -5.59 -8.48
CA PRO A 128 -17.42 -5.78 -9.77
C PRO A 128 -15.90 -5.46 -9.77
N THR A 129 -15.32 -5.06 -8.64
CA THR A 129 -13.91 -4.61 -8.57
C THR A 129 -12.90 -5.75 -8.80
N VAL A 130 -13.24 -6.98 -8.42
CA VAL A 130 -12.41 -8.18 -8.59
C VAL A 130 -13.29 -9.36 -9.00
N ALA A 131 -12.76 -10.27 -9.84
CA ALA A 131 -13.50 -11.43 -10.32
C ALA A 131 -13.87 -12.40 -9.18
N LYS A 132 -12.89 -12.69 -8.31
CA LYS A 132 -13.08 -13.45 -7.07
C LYS A 132 -12.98 -12.54 -5.85
N PRO A 133 -13.87 -12.67 -4.85
CA PRO A 133 -13.83 -11.84 -3.66
C PRO A 133 -12.56 -12.10 -2.85
N ILE A 134 -12.01 -11.05 -2.23
CA ILE A 134 -10.80 -11.14 -1.42
C ILE A 134 -10.94 -10.35 -0.11
N MET A 135 -10.30 -10.85 0.94
CA MET A 135 -9.92 -10.04 2.08
C MET A 135 -8.56 -9.40 1.80
N ARG A 136 -8.53 -8.07 1.72
CA ARG A 136 -7.30 -7.30 1.51
C ARG A 136 -6.71 -6.86 2.84
N VAL A 137 -5.84 -7.69 3.40
CA VAL A 137 -5.14 -7.37 4.65
C VAL A 137 -3.96 -6.45 4.35
N ILE A 138 -3.89 -5.30 5.00
CA ILE A 138 -2.74 -4.39 4.93
C ILE A 138 -1.94 -4.53 6.23
N LEU A 139 -0.70 -4.97 6.12
CA LEU A 139 0.21 -5.22 7.24
C LEU A 139 0.78 -3.90 7.77
N ASN A 140 -0.06 -3.04 8.35
CA ASN A 140 0.33 -1.70 8.78
C ASN A 140 1.51 -1.75 9.78
N LEU A 141 2.51 -0.89 9.58
CA LEU A 141 3.70 -0.84 10.42
C LEU A 141 3.43 -0.30 11.83
N SER A 142 2.32 0.39 12.05
CA SER A 142 1.87 0.83 13.39
C SER A 142 1.17 -0.28 14.19
N VAL A 143 0.71 -1.34 13.54
CA VAL A 143 0.04 -2.47 14.20
C VAL A 143 1.08 -3.51 14.61
N SER A 144 0.94 -4.07 15.82
CA SER A 144 1.86 -5.08 16.32
C SER A 144 1.79 -6.37 15.49
N VAL A 145 2.92 -7.06 15.36
CA VAL A 145 3.00 -8.33 14.61
C VAL A 145 2.09 -9.40 15.24
N GLN A 146 1.91 -9.38 16.56
CA GLN A 146 0.97 -10.26 17.26
C GLN A 146 -0.48 -10.04 16.81
N LYS A 147 -0.93 -8.77 16.74
CA LYS A 147 -2.27 -8.44 16.25
C LYS A 147 -2.45 -8.83 14.78
N ILE A 148 -1.42 -8.66 13.96
CA ILE A 148 -1.42 -9.12 12.56
C ILE A 148 -1.60 -10.64 12.51
N ARG A 149 -0.78 -11.40 13.25
CA ARG A 149 -0.87 -12.88 13.29
C ARG A 149 -2.25 -13.35 13.73
N HIS A 150 -2.81 -12.72 14.75
CA HIS A 150 -4.15 -13.03 15.24
C HIS A 150 -5.20 -12.81 14.15
N ALA A 151 -5.21 -11.64 13.49
CA ALA A 151 -6.14 -11.38 12.39
C ALA A 151 -5.99 -12.37 11.22
N LEU A 152 -4.75 -12.75 10.86
CA LEU A 152 -4.51 -13.75 9.82
C LEU A 152 -5.04 -15.13 10.21
N ALA A 153 -4.86 -15.54 11.47
CA ALA A 153 -5.37 -16.81 11.99
C ALA A 153 -6.90 -16.86 11.99
N LEU A 154 -7.57 -15.76 12.37
CA LEU A 154 -9.04 -15.66 12.30
C LEU A 154 -9.56 -15.86 10.87
N ILE A 155 -8.87 -15.27 9.89
CA ILE A 155 -9.23 -15.39 8.47
C ILE A 155 -8.97 -16.83 7.97
N SER A 156 -7.83 -17.44 8.30
CA SER A 156 -7.48 -18.78 7.80
C SER A 156 -8.34 -19.89 8.40
N HIS A 157 -8.70 -19.78 9.68
CA HIS A 157 -9.49 -20.79 10.38
C HIS A 157 -11.00 -20.51 10.33
N ASN A 158 -11.43 -19.46 9.62
CA ASN A 158 -12.83 -19.02 9.57
C ASN A 158 -13.45 -18.85 10.98
N SER A 159 -12.62 -18.52 11.97
CA SER A 159 -12.97 -18.50 13.41
C SER A 159 -13.44 -17.13 13.86
N VAL A 160 -14.11 -16.40 12.98
CA VAL A 160 -14.59 -15.02 13.16
C VAL A 160 -15.90 -14.93 13.96
N GLN A 161 -16.24 -15.97 14.73
CA GLN A 161 -17.36 -15.99 15.67
C GLN A 161 -17.06 -15.20 16.95
#